data_AF-A0A1I7JG43-F1
#
_entry.id   AF-A0A1I7JG43-F1
#
_cell.length_a   1.000
_cell.length_b   1.000
_cell.length_c   1.000
_cell.angle_alpha   90.00
_cell.angle_beta   90.00
_cell.angle_gamma   90.00
#
_symmetry.space_group_name_H-M   'P 1'
#
loop_
_entity.id
_entity.type
_entity.pdbx_description
1 polymer ?
#
loop_
_entity_poly.entity_id
_entity_poly.type
_entity_poly.pdbx_seq_one_letter_code
_entity_poly.pdbx_strand_id
1 'polypeptide(L)'
;MIRRIISLNLKSYNEEKRVLILFLIGILITILQLRLVNSNSYENILIGDIIVITYGGLDVDYNIVKDIFSFILWLTPHLFVLYMINLSVISRVKETSELILTRAKNKYKWIIAFNLTIVIKLIEYYFVLFLATLLVCRVKLGHAAFSNVVLKGTDNLLSSNIEINQYKVILWVLLLNIITLAAVQIFLNNLYYIFVKSNEATAVGILFILAPIFFKSKLYRIQLINNGMLRRFEIFKDGFLGLNIINSLIYIGLFVIINFLISLLIIRKKDIDEI
;
A
#
# COMPACT_ATOMS: atom_id res chain seq x y z
N MET A 1 -19.90 -20.43 4.23
CA MET A 1 -19.19 -19.95 5.44
C MET A 1 -18.30 -18.75 5.13
N ILE A 2 -17.31 -18.85 4.24
CA ILE A 2 -16.40 -17.75 3.86
C ILE A 2 -17.15 -16.47 3.46
N ARG A 3 -18.10 -16.56 2.51
CA ARG A 3 -18.93 -15.41 2.09
C ARG A 3 -19.67 -14.72 3.25
N ARG A 4 -20.16 -15.51 4.23
CA ARG A 4 -20.89 -14.99 5.40
C ARG A 4 -19.97 -14.30 6.40
N ILE A 5 -18.75 -14.81 6.58
CA ILE A 5 -17.72 -14.17 7.43
C ILE A 5 -17.27 -12.85 6.80
N ILE A 6 -17.04 -12.84 5.48
CA ILE A 6 -16.69 -11.63 4.74
C ILE A 6 -17.82 -10.61 4.84
N SER A 7 -19.07 -10.99 4.56
CA SER A 7 -20.19 -10.05 4.62
C SER A 7 -20.42 -9.50 6.03
N LEU A 8 -20.20 -10.31 7.07
CA LEU A 8 -20.22 -9.83 8.44
C LEU A 8 -19.11 -8.81 8.69
N ASN A 9 -17.87 -9.11 8.31
CA ASN A 9 -16.71 -8.24 8.54
C ASN A 9 -16.74 -6.96 7.70
N LEU A 10 -17.36 -6.98 6.51
CA LEU A 10 -17.51 -5.80 5.64
C LEU A 10 -18.54 -4.77 6.17
N LYS A 11 -19.47 -5.17 7.04
CA LYS A 11 -20.43 -4.23 7.68
C LYS A 11 -19.74 -3.33 8.70
N SER A 12 -19.04 -2.30 8.25
CA SER A 12 -18.39 -1.34 9.14
C SER A 12 -19.30 -0.17 9.47
N TYR A 13 -19.23 0.29 10.72
CA TYR A 13 -19.86 1.53 11.16
C TYR A 13 -19.08 2.75 10.65
N ASN A 14 -19.78 3.81 10.22
CA ASN A 14 -19.21 5.06 9.71
C ASN A 14 -18.31 4.92 8.45
N GLU A 15 -18.52 3.95 7.56
CA GLU A 15 -17.70 3.81 6.34
C GLU A 15 -17.74 5.06 5.45
N GLU A 16 -18.91 5.69 5.31
CA GLU A 16 -19.06 6.91 4.50
C GLU A 16 -18.12 8.03 4.97
N LYS A 17 -17.99 8.22 6.30
CA LYS A 17 -17.07 9.21 6.87
C LYS A 17 -15.61 8.88 6.57
N ARG A 18 -15.24 7.59 6.58
CA ARG A 18 -13.87 7.14 6.30
C ARG A 18 -13.51 7.33 4.83
N VAL A 19 -14.43 6.97 3.94
CA VAL A 19 -14.32 7.22 2.49
C VAL A 19 -14.16 8.72 2.22
N LEU A 20 -14.96 9.57 2.89
CA LEU A 20 -14.84 11.02 2.76
C LEU A 20 -13.46 11.53 3.23
N ILE A 21 -12.97 11.06 4.37
CA ILE A 21 -11.64 11.45 4.88
C ILE A 21 -10.54 11.05 3.89
N LEU A 22 -10.57 9.82 3.38
CA LEU A 22 -9.60 9.36 2.38
C LEU A 22 -9.68 10.17 1.08
N PHE A 23 -10.89 10.52 0.65
CA PHE A 23 -11.09 11.36 -0.52
C PHE A 23 -10.46 12.75 -0.33
N LEU A 24 -10.68 13.40 0.82
CA LEU A 24 -10.06 14.68 1.14
C LEU A 24 -8.53 14.61 1.23
N ILE A 25 -8.00 13.54 1.80
CA ILE A 25 -6.55 13.29 1.87
C ILE A 25 -5.97 13.12 0.46
N GLY A 26 -6.64 12.35 -0.40
CA GLY A 26 -6.26 12.19 -1.80
C GLY A 26 -6.21 13.54 -2.53
N ILE A 27 -7.21 14.40 -2.33
CA ILE A 27 -7.21 15.75 -2.87
C ILE A 27 -5.99 16.55 -2.36
N LEU A 28 -5.80 16.58 -1.05
CA LEU A 28 -4.76 17.38 -0.41
C LEU A 28 -3.36 16.98 -0.89
N ILE A 29 -3.04 15.69 -0.85
CA ILE A 29 -1.73 15.18 -1.27
C ILE A 29 -1.50 15.49 -2.75
N THR A 30 -2.49 15.27 -3.62
CA THR A 30 -2.35 15.54 -5.06
C THR A 30 -2.09 17.02 -5.33
N ILE A 31 -2.76 17.94 -4.62
CA ILE A 31 -2.52 19.38 -4.74
C ILE A 31 -1.10 19.75 -4.28
N LEU A 32 -0.64 19.20 -3.16
CA LEU A 32 0.71 19.46 -2.64
C LEU A 32 1.79 18.96 -3.62
N GLN A 33 1.62 17.76 -4.16
CA GLN A 33 2.53 17.19 -5.15
C GLN A 33 2.54 18.00 -6.45
N LEU A 34 1.38 18.42 -6.95
CA LEU A 34 1.29 19.29 -8.13
C LEU A 34 2.03 20.62 -7.94
N ARG A 35 2.02 21.20 -6.75
CA ARG A 35 2.77 22.43 -6.46
C ARG A 35 4.28 22.21 -6.53
N LEU A 36 4.79 21.08 -6.02
CA LEU A 36 6.20 20.72 -6.09
C LEU A 36 6.67 20.44 -7.53
N VAL A 37 5.79 19.91 -8.38
CA VAL A 37 6.11 19.67 -9.79
C VAL A 37 6.09 20.98 -10.58
N ASN A 38 5.08 21.83 -10.38
CA ASN A 38 4.96 23.10 -11.08
C ASN A 38 6.08 24.10 -10.76
N SER A 39 6.68 24.05 -9.56
CA SER A 39 7.84 24.89 -9.23
C SER A 39 9.08 24.56 -10.08
N ASN A 40 9.14 23.37 -10.66
CA ASN A 40 10.27 22.90 -11.46
C ASN A 40 10.08 23.11 -12.98
N SER A 41 9.05 23.87 -13.38
CA SER A 41 8.83 24.34 -14.77
C SER A 41 8.72 23.22 -15.81
N TYR A 42 8.05 22.10 -15.49
CA TYR A 42 7.80 21.05 -16.48
C TYR A 42 6.67 21.44 -17.44
N GLU A 43 6.99 21.55 -18.73
CA GLU A 43 6.00 21.69 -19.80
C GLU A 43 5.42 20.31 -20.12
N ASN A 44 4.11 20.13 -19.92
CA ASN A 44 3.32 18.89 -20.14
C ASN A 44 3.45 17.79 -19.06
N ILE A 45 2.78 18.01 -17.92
CA ILE A 45 2.62 17.00 -16.87
C ILE A 45 1.43 16.07 -17.21
N LEU A 46 1.66 14.76 -17.25
CA LEU A 46 0.64 13.74 -17.48
C LEU A 46 0.11 13.15 -16.16
N ILE A 47 -1.06 12.50 -16.19
CA ILE A 47 -1.62 11.85 -14.99
C ILE A 47 -0.74 10.71 -14.47
N GLY A 48 -0.03 10.02 -15.37
CA GLY A 48 0.93 8.98 -15.03
C GLY A 48 2.04 9.51 -14.13
N ASP A 49 2.59 10.69 -14.43
CA ASP A 49 3.66 11.33 -13.65
C ASP A 49 3.22 11.59 -12.22
N ILE A 50 2.03 12.17 -12.06
CA ILE A 50 1.49 12.54 -10.75
C ILE A 50 1.24 11.29 -9.91
N ILE A 51 0.69 10.23 -10.51
CA ILE A 51 0.43 8.99 -9.79
C ILE A 51 1.74 8.30 -9.39
N VAL A 52 2.77 8.33 -10.23
CA VAL A 52 4.09 7.81 -9.90
C VAL A 52 4.74 8.63 -8.78
N ILE A 53 4.67 9.96 -8.83
CA ILE A 53 5.24 10.83 -7.80
C ILE A 53 4.48 10.68 -6.48
N THR A 54 3.15 10.55 -6.53
CA THR A 54 2.30 10.53 -5.34
C THR A 54 2.31 9.15 -4.66
N TYR A 55 2.27 8.07 -5.44
CA TYR A 55 2.04 6.71 -4.95
C TYR A 55 3.10 5.70 -5.38
N GLY A 56 4.01 6.11 -6.27
CA GLY A 56 5.03 5.23 -6.85
C GLY A 56 6.32 5.17 -6.07
N GLY A 57 6.48 5.89 -4.95
CA GLY A 57 7.70 5.87 -4.14
C GLY A 57 8.62 7.07 -4.34
N LEU A 58 9.72 7.04 -3.60
CA LEU A 58 10.86 7.95 -3.60
C LEU A 58 12.00 7.41 -4.46
N ASP A 59 12.89 8.29 -4.91
CA ASP A 59 14.04 7.90 -5.73
C ASP A 59 14.99 6.89 -5.03
N VAL A 60 15.73 6.06 -5.76
CA VAL A 60 16.76 5.17 -5.16
C VAL A 60 17.82 5.97 -4.42
N ASP A 61 18.16 7.14 -4.95
CA ASP A 61 19.16 8.02 -4.36
C ASP A 61 18.58 8.98 -3.30
N TYR A 62 17.29 8.80 -2.95
CA TYR A 62 16.61 9.60 -1.96
C TYR A 62 17.37 9.66 -0.63
N ASN A 63 17.43 10.86 -0.06
CA ASN A 63 18.07 11.11 1.22
C ASN A 63 17.08 11.80 2.15
N ILE A 64 16.64 11.07 3.18
CA ILE A 64 15.68 11.56 4.17
C ILE A 64 16.14 12.82 4.91
N VAL A 65 17.45 13.00 5.08
CA VAL A 65 18.03 14.18 5.73
C VAL A 65 17.86 15.43 4.86
N LYS A 66 17.84 15.26 3.53
CA LYS A 66 17.77 16.39 2.58
C LYS A 66 16.34 16.73 2.17
N ASP A 67 15.43 15.76 2.11
CA ASP A 67 14.08 15.98 1.58
C ASP A 67 12.98 15.25 2.38
N ILE A 68 12.91 15.51 3.68
CA ILE A 68 11.92 14.88 4.57
C ILE A 68 10.47 15.11 4.15
N PHE A 69 10.19 16.22 3.46
CA PHE A 69 8.84 16.60 3.05
C PHE A 69 8.27 15.64 2.01
N SER A 70 9.04 15.31 0.96
CA SER A 70 8.62 14.32 -0.05
C SER A 70 8.33 12.95 0.58
N PHE A 71 9.10 12.55 1.59
CA PHE A 71 8.87 11.30 2.31
C PHE A 71 7.58 11.32 3.12
N ILE A 72 7.30 12.39 3.86
CA ILE A 72 6.05 12.54 4.61
C ILE A 72 4.87 12.50 3.64
N LEU A 73 4.93 13.22 2.51
CA LEU A 73 3.85 13.23 1.51
C LEU A 73 3.60 11.85 0.91
N TRP A 74 4.65 11.10 0.59
CA TRP A 74 4.53 9.75 0.07
C TRP A 74 3.98 8.75 1.11
N LEU A 75 4.43 8.84 2.36
CA LEU A 75 4.06 7.90 3.41
C LEU A 75 2.62 8.11 3.92
N THR A 76 2.16 9.38 3.95
CA THR A 76 0.85 9.78 4.45
C THR A 76 -0.33 8.96 3.91
N PRO A 77 -0.55 8.82 2.59
CA PRO A 77 -1.70 8.08 2.07
C PRO A 77 -1.68 6.61 2.50
N HIS A 78 -0.49 5.99 2.56
CA HIS A 78 -0.32 4.60 2.98
C HIS A 78 -0.65 4.41 4.47
N LEU A 79 -0.17 5.30 5.34
CA LEU A 79 -0.49 5.25 6.78
C LEU A 79 -1.98 5.46 7.04
N PHE A 80 -2.63 6.39 6.33
CA PHE A 80 -4.07 6.60 6.48
C PHE A 80 -4.88 5.38 6.05
N VAL A 81 -4.50 4.73 4.94
CA VAL A 81 -5.15 3.48 4.51
C VAL A 81 -4.99 2.37 5.57
N LEU A 82 -3.77 2.15 6.08
CA LEU A 82 -3.52 1.18 7.16
C LEU A 82 -4.35 1.51 8.41
N TYR A 83 -4.39 2.78 8.80
CA TYR A 83 -5.16 3.23 9.95
C TYR A 83 -6.66 2.98 9.77
N MET A 84 -7.22 3.29 8.59
CA MET A 84 -8.63 3.05 8.29
C MET A 84 -8.99 1.56 8.33
N ILE A 85 -8.11 0.68 7.81
CA ILE A 85 -8.28 -0.78 7.89
C ILE A 85 -8.25 -1.26 9.33
N ASN A 86 -7.34 -0.71 10.13
CA ASN A 86 -7.23 -1.08 11.53
C ASN A 86 -8.54 -0.78 12.26
N LEU A 87 -9.13 0.39 12.00
CA LEU A 87 -10.40 0.79 12.58
C LEU A 87 -11.63 0.05 12.00
N SER A 88 -11.61 -0.44 10.75
CA SER A 88 -12.82 -1.02 10.10
C SER A 88 -12.88 -2.52 10.23
N VAL A 89 -11.75 -3.18 10.00
CA VAL A 89 -11.67 -4.64 9.94
C VAL A 89 -11.03 -5.18 11.21
N ILE A 90 -9.91 -4.62 11.64
CA ILE A 90 -9.06 -5.26 12.65
C ILE A 90 -9.61 -5.07 14.06
N SER A 91 -9.98 -3.87 14.48
CA SER A 91 -10.60 -3.61 15.80
C SER A 91 -11.79 -4.54 16.04
N ARG A 92 -12.66 -4.65 15.05
CA ARG A 92 -13.84 -5.50 15.10
C ARG A 92 -13.51 -6.99 15.10
N VAL A 93 -12.48 -7.40 14.36
CA VAL A 93 -12.01 -8.78 14.39
C VAL A 93 -11.35 -9.09 15.73
N LYS A 94 -10.62 -8.16 16.35
CA LYS A 94 -10.08 -8.33 17.70
C LYS A 94 -11.20 -8.59 18.72
N GLU A 95 -12.29 -7.84 18.64
CA GLU A 95 -13.48 -8.00 19.50
C GLU A 95 -14.23 -9.32 19.24
N THR A 96 -14.37 -9.71 17.97
CA THR A 96 -15.17 -10.91 17.60
C THR A 96 -14.35 -12.20 17.57
N SER A 97 -13.03 -12.11 17.48
CA SER A 97 -12.11 -13.25 17.33
C SER A 97 -12.15 -14.19 18.52
N GLU A 98 -12.22 -13.68 19.77
CA GLU A 98 -12.31 -14.52 20.97
C GLU A 98 -13.55 -15.44 20.95
N LEU A 99 -14.68 -14.91 20.47
CA LEU A 99 -15.94 -15.64 20.42
C LEU A 99 -16.05 -16.61 19.22
N ILE A 100 -15.35 -16.29 18.12
CA ILE A 100 -15.46 -17.04 16.86
C ILE A 100 -14.36 -18.09 16.74
N LEU A 101 -13.12 -17.82 17.18
CA LEU A 101 -12.00 -18.77 17.05
C LEU A 101 -12.25 -20.05 17.82
N THR A 102 -12.79 -19.95 19.03
CA THR A 102 -13.15 -21.09 19.90
C THR A 102 -14.23 -21.99 19.29
N ARG A 103 -15.05 -21.48 18.36
CA ARG A 103 -16.19 -22.21 17.75
C ARG A 103 -15.97 -22.60 16.28
N ALA A 104 -14.90 -22.13 15.65
CA ALA A 104 -14.68 -22.32 14.23
C ALA A 104 -14.08 -23.71 13.92
N LYS A 105 -14.91 -24.64 13.42
CA LYS A 105 -14.46 -25.99 12.99
C LYS A 105 -13.30 -25.97 11.97
N ASN A 106 -13.19 -24.93 11.13
CA ASN A 106 -12.16 -24.84 10.08
C ASN A 106 -11.41 -23.50 10.16
N LYS A 107 -10.31 -23.47 10.91
CA LYS A 107 -9.51 -22.25 11.17
C LYS A 107 -8.89 -21.64 9.93
N TYR A 108 -8.43 -22.46 8.99
CA TYR A 108 -7.90 -21.97 7.71
C TYR A 108 -8.94 -21.19 6.91
N LYS A 109 -10.22 -21.62 6.89
CA LYS A 109 -11.29 -20.88 6.19
C LYS A 109 -11.56 -19.53 6.84
N TRP A 110 -11.41 -19.43 8.16
CA TRP A 110 -11.54 -18.17 8.88
C TRP A 110 -10.40 -17.21 8.55
N ILE A 111 -9.14 -17.68 8.57
CA ILE A 111 -7.97 -16.86 8.21
C ILE A 111 -8.06 -16.37 6.76
N ILE A 112 -8.45 -17.25 5.83
CA ILE A 112 -8.65 -16.87 4.43
C ILE A 112 -9.73 -15.80 4.31
N ALA A 113 -10.89 -15.98 4.97
CA ALA A 113 -11.97 -15.01 4.93
C ALA A 113 -11.57 -13.65 5.53
N PHE A 114 -10.81 -13.67 6.62
CA PHE A 114 -10.29 -12.46 7.28
C PHE A 114 -9.31 -11.71 6.38
N ASN A 115 -8.28 -12.40 5.87
CA ASN A 115 -7.30 -11.79 4.97
C ASN A 115 -7.95 -11.28 3.67
N LEU A 116 -8.93 -12.00 3.12
CA LEU A 116 -9.66 -11.54 1.95
C LEU A 116 -10.47 -10.27 2.22
N THR A 117 -11.04 -10.13 3.43
CA THR A 117 -11.75 -8.90 3.83
C THR A 117 -10.80 -7.71 3.86
N ILE A 118 -9.58 -7.88 4.39
CA ILE A 118 -8.54 -6.85 4.39
C ILE A 118 -8.18 -6.42 2.96
N VAL A 119 -7.99 -7.39 2.06
CA VAL A 119 -7.67 -7.11 0.65
C VAL A 119 -8.80 -6.34 -0.03
N ILE A 120 -10.06 -6.74 0.19
CA ILE A 120 -11.21 -6.01 -0.38
C ILE A 120 -11.25 -4.56 0.11
N LYS A 121 -11.04 -4.32 1.41
CA LYS A 121 -11.01 -2.96 1.98
C LYS A 121 -9.82 -2.13 1.50
N LEU A 122 -8.66 -2.76 1.29
CA LEU A 122 -7.52 -2.10 0.64
C LEU A 122 -7.86 -1.63 -0.76
N ILE A 123 -8.50 -2.49 -1.56
CA ILE A 123 -8.94 -2.15 -2.92
C ILE A 123 -9.91 -0.97 -2.89
N GLU A 124 -10.93 -1.00 -2.02
CA GLU A 124 -11.90 0.09 -1.86
C GLU A 124 -11.20 1.42 -1.50
N TYR A 125 -10.35 1.42 -0.48
CA TYR A 125 -9.71 2.65 0.02
C TYR A 125 -8.67 3.23 -0.95
N TYR A 126 -7.89 2.39 -1.62
CA TYR A 126 -7.00 2.89 -2.68
C TYR A 126 -7.78 3.39 -3.90
N PHE A 127 -8.88 2.74 -4.26
CA PHE A 127 -9.70 3.22 -5.36
C PHE A 127 -10.24 4.64 -5.09
N VAL A 128 -10.65 4.93 -3.84
CA VAL A 128 -11.06 6.29 -3.43
C VAL A 128 -9.93 7.30 -3.57
N LEU A 129 -8.72 6.97 -3.08
CA LEU A 129 -7.55 7.86 -3.20
C LEU A 129 -7.19 8.16 -4.66
N PHE A 130 -7.20 7.13 -5.51
CA PHE A 130 -6.91 7.29 -6.93
C PHE A 130 -7.98 8.12 -7.64
N LEU A 131 -9.26 7.89 -7.33
CA LEU A 131 -10.36 8.66 -7.92
C LEU A 131 -10.27 10.14 -7.51
N ALA A 132 -9.94 10.42 -6.25
CA ALA A 132 -9.66 11.79 -5.77
C ALA A 132 -8.50 12.44 -6.54
N THR A 133 -7.42 11.70 -6.77
CA THR A 133 -6.24 12.16 -7.52
C THR A 133 -6.61 12.49 -8.97
N LEU A 134 -7.33 11.58 -9.66
CA LEU A 134 -7.78 11.79 -11.03
C LEU A 134 -8.69 13.02 -11.15
N LEU A 135 -9.57 13.24 -10.18
CA LEU A 135 -10.43 14.42 -10.15
C LEU A 135 -9.62 15.71 -10.04
N VAL A 136 -8.64 15.76 -9.13
CA VAL A 136 -7.76 16.94 -9.00
C VAL A 136 -6.98 17.19 -10.29
N CYS A 137 -6.38 16.14 -10.88
CA CYS A 137 -5.65 16.27 -12.15
C CYS A 137 -6.55 16.81 -13.26
N ARG A 138 -7.79 16.32 -13.34
CA ARG A 138 -8.79 16.78 -14.33
C ARG A 138 -9.10 18.26 -14.17
N VAL A 139 -9.27 18.73 -12.94
CA VAL A 139 -9.59 20.14 -12.64
C VAL A 139 -8.37 21.06 -12.86
N LYS A 140 -7.17 20.62 -12.48
CA LYS A 140 -5.97 21.47 -12.50
C LYS A 140 -5.19 21.45 -13.80
N LEU A 141 -5.15 20.33 -14.51
CA LEU A 141 -4.35 20.15 -15.73
C LEU A 141 -5.21 19.98 -17.00
N GLY A 142 -6.53 19.88 -16.85
CA GLY A 142 -7.45 19.78 -17.99
C GLY A 142 -7.42 18.42 -18.70
N HIS A 143 -7.86 18.39 -19.96
CA HIS A 143 -7.95 17.13 -20.74
C HIS A 143 -6.62 16.66 -21.29
N ALA A 144 -5.70 17.59 -21.55
CA ALA A 144 -4.41 17.28 -22.14
C ALA A 144 -3.61 16.28 -21.27
N ALA A 145 -3.71 16.38 -19.95
CA ALA A 145 -3.06 15.45 -19.02
C ALA A 145 -3.55 13.98 -19.13
N PHE A 146 -4.73 13.76 -19.73
CA PHE A 146 -5.33 12.42 -19.93
C PHE A 146 -5.15 11.90 -21.36
N SER A 147 -4.54 12.69 -22.24
CA SER A 147 -4.22 12.22 -23.60
C SER A 147 -3.36 10.97 -23.49
N ASN A 148 -3.68 9.92 -24.26
CA ASN A 148 -2.90 8.67 -24.26
C ASN A 148 -1.57 8.87 -24.99
N VAL A 149 -0.81 9.84 -24.52
CA VAL A 149 0.51 10.17 -24.98
C VAL A 149 1.46 9.25 -24.25
N VAL A 150 2.38 8.70 -25.03
CA VAL A 150 3.54 8.00 -24.53
C VAL A 150 4.26 8.93 -23.54
N LEU A 151 4.52 8.45 -22.33
CA LEU A 151 5.45 9.12 -21.43
C LEU A 151 6.82 9.15 -22.09
N LYS A 152 7.10 10.18 -22.91
CA LYS A 152 8.45 10.46 -23.38
C LYS A 152 9.20 10.93 -22.16
N GLY A 153 10.31 10.27 -21.85
CA GLY A 153 11.15 10.68 -20.75
C GLY A 153 11.45 12.16 -20.85
N THR A 154 10.75 12.98 -20.06
CA THR A 154 11.17 14.35 -19.84
C THR A 154 12.49 14.22 -19.09
N ASP A 155 13.51 14.91 -19.58
CA ASP A 155 14.95 14.67 -19.34
C ASP A 155 15.40 14.66 -17.86
N ASN A 156 14.51 14.74 -16.87
CA ASN A 156 14.85 14.61 -15.45
C ASN A 156 13.87 13.78 -14.60
N LEU A 157 12.72 13.32 -15.11
CA LEU A 157 11.78 12.54 -14.30
C LEU A 157 11.64 11.09 -14.76
N LEU A 158 11.74 10.87 -16.07
CA LEU A 158 11.32 9.62 -16.68
C LEU A 158 12.29 9.07 -17.75
N SER A 159 13.59 9.20 -17.54
CA SER A 159 14.59 8.98 -18.61
C SER A 159 14.78 7.51 -19.03
N SER A 160 13.85 6.93 -19.78
CA SER A 160 14.14 5.88 -20.77
C SER A 160 13.39 6.16 -22.07
N ASN A 161 14.02 5.81 -23.19
CA ASN A 161 13.46 5.86 -24.55
C ASN A 161 12.36 4.78 -24.78
N ILE A 162 11.64 4.38 -23.73
CA ILE A 162 10.62 3.31 -23.81
C ILE A 162 9.25 3.98 -23.81
N GLU A 163 8.51 3.74 -24.89
CA GLU A 163 7.17 4.27 -25.03
C GLU A 163 6.17 3.51 -24.13
N ILE A 164 5.89 4.03 -22.93
CA ILE A 164 4.98 3.35 -21.97
C ILE A 164 3.64 4.06 -21.89
N ASN A 165 2.58 3.28 -22.09
CA ASN A 165 1.20 3.73 -21.90
C ASN A 165 0.95 4.10 -20.43
N GLN A 166 0.60 5.36 -20.17
CA GLN A 166 0.39 5.86 -18.80
C GLN A 166 -0.69 5.11 -18.00
N TYR A 167 -1.74 4.59 -18.65
CA TYR A 167 -2.79 3.84 -17.97
C TYR A 167 -2.27 2.49 -17.45
N LYS A 168 -1.32 1.90 -18.16
CA LYS A 168 -0.61 0.70 -17.71
C LYS A 168 0.22 1.01 -16.46
N VAL A 169 0.91 2.15 -16.42
CA VAL A 169 1.68 2.61 -15.25
C VAL A 169 0.76 2.80 -14.05
N ILE A 170 -0.37 3.51 -14.24
CA ILE A 170 -1.36 3.74 -13.17
C ILE A 170 -1.87 2.43 -12.59
N LEU A 171 -2.23 1.48 -13.45
CA LEU A 171 -2.71 0.17 -13.01
C LEU A 171 -1.64 -0.58 -12.20
N TRP A 172 -0.39 -0.58 -12.66
CA TRP A 172 0.71 -1.22 -11.94
C TRP A 172 0.98 -0.57 -10.59
N VAL A 173 0.97 0.76 -10.52
CA VAL A 173 1.17 1.49 -9.26
C VAL A 173 0.04 1.17 -8.28
N LEU A 174 -1.22 1.13 -8.74
CA LEU A 174 -2.34 0.74 -7.91
C LEU A 174 -2.20 -0.68 -7.37
N LEU A 175 -1.95 -1.66 -8.26
CA LEU A 175 -1.83 -3.08 -7.89
C LEU A 175 -0.69 -3.31 -6.89
N LEU A 176 0.50 -2.79 -7.17
CA LEU A 176 1.65 -2.97 -6.29
C LEU A 176 1.39 -2.35 -4.91
N ASN A 177 0.73 -1.19 -4.82
CA ASN A 177 0.39 -0.58 -3.53
C ASN A 177 -0.61 -1.40 -2.71
N ILE A 178 -1.63 -1.96 -3.36
CA ILE A 178 -2.62 -2.83 -2.72
C ILE A 178 -1.93 -4.08 -2.18
N ILE A 179 -1.12 -4.76 -3.00
CA ILE A 179 -0.48 -6.02 -2.62
C ILE A 179 0.57 -5.79 -1.53
N THR A 180 1.39 -4.72 -1.64
CA THR A 180 2.36 -4.37 -0.59
C THR A 180 1.67 -4.07 0.74
N LEU A 181 0.62 -3.24 0.76
CA LEU A 181 -0.10 -2.98 2.03
C LEU A 181 -0.86 -4.21 2.54
N ALA A 182 -1.37 -5.08 1.68
CA ALA A 182 -1.98 -6.33 2.12
C ALA A 182 -0.97 -7.21 2.86
N ALA A 183 0.22 -7.38 2.26
CA ALA A 183 1.32 -8.13 2.86
C ALA A 183 1.74 -7.53 4.22
N VAL A 184 1.91 -6.20 4.29
CA VAL A 184 2.19 -5.49 5.54
C VAL A 184 1.09 -5.73 6.57
N GLN A 185 -0.17 -5.61 6.20
CA GLN A 185 -1.28 -5.75 7.14
C GLN A 185 -1.40 -7.18 7.70
N ILE A 186 -1.16 -8.20 6.88
CA ILE A 186 -1.12 -9.60 7.33
C ILE A 186 0.02 -9.79 8.33
N PHE A 187 1.20 -9.22 8.06
CA PHE A 187 2.34 -9.26 8.98
C PHE A 187 2.02 -8.56 10.31
N LEU A 188 1.45 -7.36 10.28
CA LEU A 188 1.01 -6.64 11.49
C LEU A 188 0.01 -7.45 12.31
N ASN A 189 -0.92 -8.13 11.65
CA ASN A 189 -1.88 -9.00 12.34
C ASN A 189 -1.20 -10.19 13.02
N ASN A 190 -0.20 -10.80 12.38
CA ASN A 190 0.60 -11.86 12.99
C ASN A 190 1.31 -11.37 14.25
N LEU A 191 1.96 -10.21 14.18
CA LEU A 191 2.61 -9.60 15.36
C LEU A 191 1.60 -9.34 16.49
N TYR A 192 0.43 -8.80 16.17
CA TYR A 192 -0.61 -8.56 17.16
C TYR A 192 -1.04 -9.84 17.90
N TYR A 193 -1.16 -10.96 17.19
CA TYR A 193 -1.48 -12.24 17.82
C TYR A 193 -0.32 -12.79 18.67
N ILE A 194 0.93 -12.61 18.23
CA ILE A 194 2.14 -13.03 18.97
C ILE A 194 2.27 -12.24 20.28
N PHE A 195 2.16 -10.91 20.23
CA PHE A 195 2.37 -10.03 21.38
C PHE A 195 1.10 -9.78 22.20
N VAL A 196 0.21 -10.78 22.30
CA VAL A 196 -0.96 -10.79 23.19
C VAL A 196 -1.73 -9.47 23.21
N LYS A 197 -2.09 -8.99 22.02
CA LYS A 197 -2.95 -7.82 21.85
C LYS A 197 -2.37 -6.45 22.26
N SER A 198 -1.07 -6.36 22.43
CA SER A 198 -0.37 -5.12 22.80
C SER A 198 -0.41 -4.08 21.66
N ASN A 199 -0.51 -2.79 22.01
CA ASN A 199 -0.40 -1.67 21.05
C ASN A 199 1.03 -1.56 20.50
N GLU A 200 1.99 -2.05 21.27
CA GLU A 200 3.41 -2.21 21.02
C GLU A 200 3.67 -3.00 19.73
N ALA A 201 2.84 -4.01 19.43
CA ALA A 201 2.91 -4.75 18.17
C ALA A 201 2.68 -3.86 16.93
N THR A 202 1.81 -2.85 17.06
CA THR A 202 1.55 -1.87 15.99
C THR A 202 2.75 -0.95 15.82
N ALA A 203 3.38 -0.51 16.92
CA ALA A 203 4.58 0.31 16.89
C ALA A 203 5.79 -0.43 16.29
N VAL A 204 6.05 -1.68 16.72
CA VAL A 204 7.10 -2.54 16.15
C VAL A 204 6.85 -2.80 14.66
N GLY A 205 5.58 -3.01 14.31
CA GLY A 205 5.15 -3.15 12.93
C GLY A 205 5.42 -1.91 12.06
N ILE A 206 5.09 -0.72 12.57
CA ILE A 206 5.40 0.55 11.90
C ILE A 206 6.91 0.77 11.82
N LEU A 207 7.67 0.43 12.86
CA LEU A 207 9.13 0.49 12.82
C LEU A 207 9.71 -0.47 11.79
N PHE A 208 9.15 -1.66 11.61
CA PHE A 208 9.55 -2.57 10.53
C PHE A 208 9.24 -1.99 9.15
N ILE A 209 8.20 -1.16 9.04
CA ILE A 209 7.87 -0.42 7.82
C ILE A 209 8.86 0.69 7.52
N LEU A 210 9.33 1.39 8.56
CA LEU A 210 10.19 2.56 8.43
C LEU A 210 11.70 2.24 8.52
N ALA A 211 12.09 1.11 9.09
CA ALA A 211 13.47 0.70 9.26
C ALA A 211 14.26 0.62 7.93
N PRO A 212 13.70 0.08 6.82
CA PRO A 212 14.42 0.04 5.54
C PRO A 212 14.92 1.44 5.12
N ILE A 213 14.13 2.48 5.41
CA ILE A 213 14.37 3.87 4.97
C ILE A 213 15.64 4.47 5.58
N PHE A 214 16.00 4.02 6.78
CA PHE A 214 17.14 4.55 7.53
C PHE A 214 18.47 3.83 7.22
N PHE A 215 18.44 2.65 6.58
CA PHE A 215 19.64 1.82 6.39
C PHE A 215 19.96 1.57 4.91
N LYS A 216 20.97 2.26 4.37
CA LYS A 216 21.48 2.09 3.00
C LYS A 216 22.37 0.83 2.84
N SER A 217 21.82 -0.36 3.05
CA SER A 217 22.54 -1.62 2.79
C SER A 217 22.03 -2.35 1.54
N LYS A 218 22.80 -3.28 0.95
CA LYS A 218 22.32 -4.12 -0.17
C LYS A 218 21.09 -4.96 0.23
N LEU A 219 20.98 -5.36 1.51
CA LEU A 219 19.83 -6.07 2.07
C LEU A 219 18.56 -5.20 2.10
N TYR A 220 18.70 -3.87 2.22
CA TYR A 220 17.58 -2.93 2.22
C TYR A 220 16.79 -2.96 0.90
N ARG A 221 17.46 -3.19 -0.24
CA ARG A 221 16.81 -3.28 -1.56
C ARG A 221 15.86 -4.48 -1.67
N ILE A 222 16.05 -5.51 -0.84
CA ILE A 222 15.28 -6.76 -0.89
C ILE A 222 14.04 -6.70 0.03
N GLN A 223 13.89 -5.66 0.86
CA GLN A 223 12.78 -5.56 1.80
C GLN A 223 11.47 -5.12 1.12
N LEU A 224 10.35 -5.74 1.53
CA LEU A 224 9.02 -5.64 0.89
C LEU A 224 8.51 -4.22 0.68
N ILE A 225 8.80 -3.35 1.64
CA ILE A 225 8.30 -1.97 1.67
C ILE A 225 9.18 -1.08 0.83
N ASN A 226 10.44 -1.46 0.65
CA ASN A 226 11.36 -0.73 -0.16
C ASN A 226 11.09 -0.92 -1.67
N ASN A 227 10.56 -2.08 -2.09
CA ASN A 227 9.97 -2.22 -3.44
C ASN A 227 8.73 -1.33 -3.66
N GLY A 228 8.07 -0.90 -2.58
CA GLY A 228 7.02 0.14 -2.63
C GLY A 228 7.56 1.56 -2.57
N MET A 229 8.78 1.74 -2.04
CA MET A 229 9.46 3.02 -1.90
C MET A 229 10.33 3.41 -3.06
N LEU A 230 10.88 2.50 -3.87
CA LEU A 230 11.64 2.90 -5.04
C LEU A 230 10.65 3.44 -6.06
N ARG A 231 10.87 4.67 -6.53
CA ARG A 231 10.12 5.32 -7.61
C ARG A 231 9.95 4.24 -8.65
N ARG A 232 8.72 3.76 -8.79
CA ARG A 232 8.34 2.66 -9.69
C ARG A 232 8.57 2.99 -11.16
N PHE A 233 9.28 4.08 -11.41
CA PHE A 233 9.83 4.49 -12.67
C PHE A 233 11.10 3.74 -13.07
N GLU A 234 12.03 3.47 -12.15
CA GLU A 234 13.25 2.70 -12.47
C GLU A 234 12.96 1.24 -12.84
N ILE A 235 11.79 0.76 -12.40
CA ILE A 235 11.18 -0.51 -12.79
C ILE A 235 11.00 -0.63 -14.31
N PHE A 236 10.81 0.51 -14.99
CA PHE A 236 10.59 0.59 -16.42
C PHE A 236 11.84 0.98 -17.21
N LYS A 237 12.93 1.34 -16.53
CA LYS A 237 14.08 1.99 -17.14
C LYS A 237 15.11 0.99 -17.65
N ASP A 238 15.36 -0.10 -16.90
CA ASP A 238 16.18 -1.25 -17.35
C ASP A 238 15.98 -2.52 -16.48
N GLY A 239 15.03 -2.51 -15.54
CA GLY A 239 15.00 -3.51 -14.47
C GLY A 239 16.23 -3.34 -13.57
N PHE A 240 16.03 -3.32 -12.26
CA PHE A 240 17.18 -3.35 -11.37
C PHE A 240 18.11 -4.51 -11.72
N LEU A 241 19.42 -4.34 -11.55
CA LEU A 241 20.32 -5.45 -11.23
C LEU A 241 19.77 -6.13 -9.96
N GLY A 242 18.85 -7.08 -10.14
CA GLY A 242 18.24 -7.92 -9.10
C GLY A 242 16.71 -7.86 -8.94
N LEU A 243 15.99 -6.82 -9.40
CA LEU A 243 14.55 -6.63 -9.09
C LEU A 243 13.73 -6.10 -10.29
N ASN A 244 13.22 -7.03 -11.11
CA ASN A 244 12.16 -6.78 -12.09
C ASN A 244 10.77 -6.73 -11.39
N ILE A 245 9.73 -6.16 -12.01
CA ILE A 245 8.31 -6.28 -11.60
C ILE A 245 7.98 -7.72 -11.22
N ILE A 246 8.41 -8.66 -12.05
CA ILE A 246 8.19 -10.09 -11.83
C ILE A 246 8.82 -10.54 -10.50
N ASN A 247 10.07 -10.14 -10.23
CA ASN A 247 10.75 -10.48 -8.98
C ASN A 247 10.07 -9.81 -7.78
N SER A 248 9.58 -8.57 -7.93
CA SER A 248 8.83 -7.87 -6.88
C SER A 248 7.52 -8.59 -6.55
N LEU A 249 6.77 -9.03 -7.58
CA LEU A 249 5.55 -9.81 -7.41
C LEU A 249 5.83 -11.18 -6.78
N ILE A 250 6.87 -11.89 -7.24
CA ILE A 250 7.29 -13.18 -6.66
C ILE A 250 7.65 -13.00 -5.19
N TYR A 251 8.45 -11.98 -4.87
CA TYR A 251 8.86 -11.68 -3.51
C TYR A 251 7.67 -11.36 -2.60
N ILE A 252 6.76 -10.48 -3.03
CA ILE A 252 5.56 -10.16 -2.26
C ILE A 252 4.67 -11.41 -2.10
N GLY A 253 4.52 -12.21 -3.16
CA GLY A 253 3.78 -13.47 -3.13
C GLY A 253 4.35 -14.45 -2.11
N LEU A 254 5.66 -14.69 -2.11
CA LEU A 254 6.34 -15.52 -1.12
C LEU A 254 6.14 -15.00 0.31
N PHE A 255 6.25 -13.69 0.51
CA PHE A 255 6.05 -13.09 1.82
C PHE A 255 4.61 -13.26 2.32
N VAL A 256 3.60 -13.12 1.46
CA VAL A 256 2.19 -13.37 1.80
C VAL A 256 1.99 -14.84 2.18
N ILE A 257 2.58 -15.78 1.42
CA ILE A 257 2.50 -17.23 1.70
C ILE A 257 3.13 -17.56 3.06
N ILE A 258 4.35 -17.07 3.32
CA ILE A 258 5.05 -17.29 4.59
C ILE A 258 4.23 -16.72 5.75
N ASN A 259 3.72 -15.49 5.61
CA ASN A 259 2.90 -14.88 6.64
C ASN A 259 1.60 -15.65 6.89
N PHE A 260 0.97 -16.17 5.84
CA PHE A 260 -0.22 -17.01 5.98
C PHE A 260 0.07 -18.30 6.74
N LEU A 261 1.21 -18.96 6.47
CA LEU A 261 1.65 -20.14 7.20
C LEU A 261 1.93 -19.82 8.68
N ILE A 262 2.59 -18.69 8.96
CA ILE A 262 2.81 -18.21 10.33
C ILE A 262 1.47 -17.94 11.04
N SER A 263 0.50 -17.28 10.38
CA SER A 263 -0.84 -17.04 10.94
C SER A 263 -1.51 -18.35 11.37
N LEU A 264 -1.43 -19.39 10.53
CA LEU A 264 -1.99 -20.71 10.81
C LEU A 264 -1.35 -21.35 12.04
N LEU A 265 -0.01 -21.26 12.16
CA LEU A 265 0.72 -21.80 13.31
C LEU A 265 0.34 -21.08 14.60
N ILE A 266 0.28 -19.75 14.59
CA ILE A 266 -0.10 -18.94 15.76
C ILE A 266 -1.51 -19.31 16.25
N ILE A 267 -2.46 -19.39 15.32
CA ILE A 267 -3.87 -19.69 15.64
C ILE A 267 -4.06 -21.14 16.14
N ARG A 268 -3.23 -22.08 15.68
CA ARG A 268 -3.22 -23.44 16.22
C ARG A 268 -2.64 -23.47 17.63
N LYS A 269 -1.55 -22.74 17.89
CA LYS A 269 -0.93 -22.69 19.22
C LYS A 269 -1.86 -22.09 20.28
N LYS A 270 -2.50 -20.95 19.98
CA LYS A 270 -3.44 -20.31 20.94
C LYS A 270 -4.62 -21.19 21.33
N ASP A 271 -5.06 -22.09 20.44
CA ASP A 271 -6.11 -23.05 20.76
C ASP A 271 -5.70 -24.06 21.80
N ILE A 272 -4.42 -24.44 21.83
CA ILE A 272 -3.89 -25.44 22.74
C ILE A 272 -3.67 -24.80 24.12
N ASP A 273 -3.24 -23.53 24.15
CA ASP A 273 -2.96 -22.80 25.38
C ASP A 273 -4.23 -22.24 26.08
N GLU A 274 -5.37 -22.14 25.38
CA GLU A 274 -6.66 -21.68 25.93
C GLU A 274 -7.66 -22.82 26.28
N ILE A 275 -7.24 -24.10 26.17
CA ILE A 275 -7.96 -25.29 26.66
C ILE A 275 -7.49 -25.65 28.06
#